data_AF-A0A4Y6Q082-F1
#
_entry.id   AF-A0A4Y6Q082-F1
#
_cell.length_a   1.000
_cell.length_b   1.000
_cell.length_c   1.000
_cell.angle_alpha   90.00
_cell.angle_beta   90.00
_cell.angle_gamma   90.00
#
_symmetry.space_group_name_H-M   'P 1'
#
loop_
_entity.id
_entity.type
_entity.pdbx_description
1 polymer ?
#
loop_
_entity_poly.entity_id
_entity_poly.type
_entity_poly.pdbx_seq_one_letter_code
_entity_poly.pdbx_strand_id
1 'polypeptide(L)'
;MSPPEILYQAIVSTYESREIPVALSSDKFLIVTSEYESVGPNLRRRLASRVVRAAPGAMGLKVTTQWERRTKIDGEERWQPIDTVELRKRGKADELDLARAIEQRFESWKAQWKEGQDSEASASP
;
A
#
# COMPACT_ATOMS: atom_id res chain seq x y z
N MET A 1 0.07 13.59 -15.09
CA MET A 1 -0.22 12.51 -14.12
C MET A 1 -1.23 13.06 -13.12
N SER A 2 -2.32 12.33 -12.88
CA SER A 2 -3.37 12.75 -11.94
C SER A 2 -2.95 12.51 -10.48
N PRO A 3 -3.51 13.22 -9.47
CA PRO A 3 -3.16 12.97 -8.06
C PRO A 3 -3.29 11.51 -7.58
N PRO A 4 -4.33 10.73 -8.00
CA PRO A 4 -4.40 9.30 -7.70
C PRO A 4 -3.23 8.49 -8.27
N GLU A 5 -2.79 8.81 -9.48
CA GLU A 5 -1.66 8.15 -10.14
C GLU A 5 -0.35 8.47 -9.42
N ILE A 6 -0.14 9.72 -8.99
CA ILE A 6 1.04 10.11 -8.20
C ILE A 6 1.07 9.34 -6.88
N LEU A 7 -0.06 9.24 -6.18
CA LEU A 7 -0.15 8.47 -4.93
C LEU A 7 0.10 6.98 -5.18
N TYR A 8 -0.43 6.41 -6.27
CA TYR A 8 -0.14 5.03 -6.65
C TYR A 8 1.35 4.80 -6.95
N GLN A 9 2.00 5.71 -7.69
CA GLN A 9 3.44 5.63 -7.93
C GLN A 9 4.24 5.73 -6.61
N ALA A 10 3.78 6.54 -5.66
CA ALA A 10 4.39 6.61 -4.34
C ALA A 10 4.29 5.27 -3.60
N ILE A 11 3.16 4.55 -3.71
CA ILE A 11 3.01 3.18 -3.20
C ILE A 11 4.05 2.26 -3.85
N VAL A 12 4.07 2.16 -5.18
CA VAL A 12 4.97 1.25 -5.93
C VAL A 12 6.43 1.49 -5.54
N SER A 13 6.85 2.74 -5.62
CA SER A 13 8.22 3.13 -5.32
C SER A 13 8.58 2.84 -3.85
N THR A 14 7.63 2.99 -2.92
CA THR A 14 7.88 2.67 -1.50
C THR A 14 8.13 1.19 -1.30
N TYR A 15 7.35 0.31 -1.94
CA TYR A 15 7.56 -1.14 -1.91
C TYR A 15 8.93 -1.50 -2.47
N GLU A 16 9.32 -0.93 -3.61
CA GLU A 16 10.66 -1.13 -4.22
C GLU A 16 11.78 -0.68 -3.28
N SER A 17 11.71 0.54 -2.74
CA SER A 17 12.78 1.09 -1.91
C SER A 17 12.94 0.42 -0.54
N ARG A 18 11.90 -0.27 -0.09
CA ARG A 18 11.91 -1.06 1.16
C ARG A 18 12.12 -2.54 0.89
N GLU A 19 12.41 -2.91 -0.36
CA GLU A 19 12.62 -4.28 -0.81
C GLU A 19 11.47 -5.23 -0.41
N ILE A 20 10.23 -4.72 -0.41
CA ILE A 20 9.02 -5.51 -0.11
C ILE A 20 8.62 -6.26 -1.38
N PRO A 21 8.69 -7.60 -1.42
CA PRO A 21 8.36 -8.37 -2.62
C PRO A 21 6.89 -8.16 -3.02
N VAL A 22 6.65 -7.82 -4.28
CA VAL A 22 5.31 -7.52 -4.82
C VAL A 22 4.72 -8.75 -5.50
N ALA A 23 3.57 -9.22 -5.03
CA ALA A 23 2.82 -10.30 -5.67
C ALA A 23 1.91 -9.79 -6.79
N LEU A 24 1.34 -8.60 -6.61
CA LEU A 24 0.40 -7.99 -7.55
C LEU A 24 0.56 -6.48 -7.51
N SER A 25 0.60 -5.86 -8.69
CA SER A 25 0.53 -4.43 -8.88
C SER A 25 -0.46 -4.14 -10.00
N SER A 26 -1.40 -3.23 -9.78
CA SER A 26 -2.38 -2.83 -10.78
C SER A 26 -2.60 -1.32 -10.74
N ASP A 27 -2.20 -0.66 -11.81
CA ASP A 27 -2.44 0.76 -12.08
C ASP A 27 -3.93 1.05 -12.31
N LYS A 28 -4.63 0.15 -13.01
CA LYS A 28 -6.08 0.24 -13.28
C LYS A 28 -6.90 0.27 -12.00
N PHE A 29 -6.51 -0.52 -10.99
CA PHE A 29 -7.20 -0.60 -9.71
C PHE A 29 -6.49 0.18 -8.59
N LEU A 30 -5.36 0.82 -8.90
CA LEU A 30 -4.51 1.59 -7.99
C LEU A 30 -4.19 0.82 -6.69
N ILE A 31 -3.75 -0.44 -6.85
CA ILE A 31 -3.48 -1.36 -5.73
C ILE A 31 -2.14 -2.07 -5.93
N VAL A 32 -1.42 -2.24 -4.83
CA VAL A 32 -0.20 -3.05 -4.73
C VAL A 32 -0.38 -3.99 -3.55
N THR A 33 -0.07 -5.27 -3.72
CA THR A 33 -0.03 -6.25 -2.62
C THR A 33 1.32 -6.95 -2.58
N SER A 34 1.87 -7.11 -1.38
CA SER A 34 3.08 -7.88 -1.19
C SER A 34 2.83 -9.38 -1.37
N GLU A 35 3.92 -10.13 -1.53
CA GLU A 35 3.91 -11.57 -1.27
C GLU A 35 3.55 -11.87 0.18
N TYR A 36 3.14 -13.12 0.42
CA TYR A 36 2.92 -13.61 1.77
C TYR A 36 4.26 -13.91 2.45
N GLU A 37 4.50 -13.23 3.57
CA GLU A 37 5.61 -13.48 4.47
C GLU A 37 5.15 -14.39 5.62
N SER A 38 5.90 -15.45 5.88
CA SER A 38 5.67 -16.34 7.04
C SER A 38 6.07 -15.63 8.33
N VAL A 39 5.14 -15.50 9.27
CA VAL A 39 5.39 -14.91 10.61
C VAL A 39 5.33 -15.94 11.73
N GLY A 40 5.22 -17.21 11.36
CA GLY A 40 5.13 -18.37 12.23
C GLY A 40 4.85 -19.64 11.40
N PRO A 41 4.89 -20.83 12.01
CA PRO A 41 4.77 -22.10 11.30
C PRO A 41 3.41 -22.27 10.58
N ASN A 42 2.36 -21.67 11.13
CA ASN A 42 0.99 -21.78 10.63
C ASN A 42 0.35 -20.40 10.38
N LEU A 43 1.14 -19.34 10.30
CA LEU A 43 0.62 -17.98 10.15
C LEU A 43 1.50 -17.22 9.16
N ARG A 44 0.84 -16.59 8.18
CA ARG A 44 1.49 -15.71 7.20
C ARG A 44 0.69 -14.42 7.07
N ARG A 45 1.36 -13.38 6.60
CA ARG A 45 0.75 -12.08 6.35
C ARG A 45 1.19 -11.52 5.01
N ARG A 46 0.41 -10.61 4.45
CA ARG A 46 0.85 -9.73 3.37
C ARG A 46 0.33 -8.32 3.60
N LEU A 47 1.00 -7.35 3.01
CA LEU A 47 0.58 -5.96 2.98
C LEU A 47 -0.21 -5.71 1.70
N ALA A 48 -1.26 -4.92 1.81
CA ALA A 48 -2.05 -4.45 0.68
C ALA A 48 -2.26 -2.94 0.81
N SER A 49 -1.73 -2.20 -0.15
CA SER A 49 -1.83 -0.75 -0.24
C SER A 49 -2.67 -0.38 -1.45
N ARG A 50 -3.69 0.44 -1.26
CA ARG A 50 -4.55 0.91 -2.36
C ARG A 50 -4.94 2.37 -2.21
N VAL A 51 -5.12 3.02 -3.35
CA VAL A 51 -5.78 4.32 -3.38
C VAL A 51 -7.29 4.11 -3.24
N VAL A 52 -7.92 4.89 -2.36
CA VAL A 52 -9.37 4.86 -2.12
C VAL A 52 -9.96 6.24 -2.31
N ARG A 53 -11.21 6.32 -2.75
CA ARG A 53 -11.97 7.56 -2.70
C ARG A 53 -12.43 7.78 -1.26
N ALA A 54 -12.01 8.89 -0.65
CA ALA A 54 -12.38 9.27 0.71
C ALA A 54 -13.64 10.15 0.74
N ALA A 55 -13.79 11.04 -0.24
CA ALA A 55 -14.95 11.91 -0.44
C ALA A 55 -15.04 12.31 -1.93
N PRO A 56 -16.12 12.97 -2.39
CA PRO A 56 -16.14 13.57 -3.72
C PRO A 56 -14.92 14.49 -3.92
N GLY A 57 -14.06 14.17 -4.91
CA GLY A 57 -12.83 14.91 -5.18
C GLY A 57 -11.64 14.61 -4.25
N ALA A 58 -11.82 13.84 -3.18
CA ALA A 58 -10.75 13.50 -2.24
C ALA A 58 -10.35 12.02 -2.37
N MET A 59 -9.05 11.79 -2.53
CA MET A 59 -8.44 10.46 -2.58
C MET A 59 -7.58 10.26 -1.34
N GLY A 60 -7.51 9.02 -0.86
CA GLY A 60 -6.75 8.64 0.31
C GLY A 60 -5.97 7.35 0.09
N LEU A 61 -5.03 7.11 0.99
CA LEU A 61 -4.28 5.87 1.06
C LEU A 61 -4.96 4.92 2.04
N LYS A 62 -5.12 3.66 1.66
CA LYS A 62 -5.48 2.58 2.58
C LYS A 62 -4.41 1.51 2.54
N VAL A 63 -3.73 1.30 3.66
CA VAL A 63 -2.82 0.18 3.90
C VAL A 63 -3.49 -0.80 4.84
N THR A 64 -3.45 -2.09 4.51
CA THR A 64 -4.01 -3.17 5.34
C THR A 64 -3.06 -4.34 5.39
N THR A 65 -2.94 -4.95 6.56
CA THR A 65 -2.29 -6.25 6.73
C THR A 65 -3.34 -7.35 6.62
N GLN A 66 -3.14 -8.27 5.67
CA GLN A 66 -4.00 -9.42 5.47
C GLN A 66 -3.33 -10.66 6.04
N TRP A 67 -4.07 -11.43 6.84
CA TRP A 67 -3.54 -12.59 7.55
C TRP A 67 -4.16 -13.87 7.03
N GLU A 68 -3.34 -14.91 6.92
CA GLU A 68 -3.81 -16.26 6.65
C GLU A 68 -3.21 -17.24 7.65
N ARG A 69 -4.04 -18.18 8.08
CA ARG A 69 -3.64 -19.28 8.96
C ARG A 69 -3.71 -20.59 8.19
N ARG A 70 -2.75 -21.47 8.44
CA ARG A 70 -2.76 -22.85 7.93
C ARG A 70 -3.79 -23.65 8.73
N THR A 71 -4.78 -24.21 8.05
CA THR A 71 -5.84 -25.03 8.64
C THR A 71 -6.03 -26.32 7.84
N LYS A 72 -6.57 -27.35 8.48
CA LYS A 72 -6.88 -28.63 7.83
C LYS A 72 -8.36 -28.63 7.43
N ILE A 73 -8.64 -28.74 6.14
CA ILE A 73 -9.98 -28.80 5.56
C ILE A 73 -10.05 -30.06 4.70
N ASP A 74 -11.02 -30.93 4.95
CA ASP A 74 -11.22 -32.19 4.23
C ASP A 74 -9.96 -33.08 4.15
N GLY A 75 -9.12 -33.03 5.18
CA GLY A 75 -7.86 -33.78 5.23
C GLY A 75 -6.65 -33.05 4.64
N GLU A 76 -6.85 -31.96 3.91
CA GLU A 76 -5.80 -31.18 3.24
C GLU A 76 -5.43 -29.92 4.04
N GLU A 77 -4.14 -29.58 4.05
CA GLU A 77 -3.69 -28.31 4.61
C GLU A 77 -3.90 -27.17 3.61
N ARG A 78 -4.68 -26.17 4.01
CA ARG A 78 -4.96 -24.98 3.20
C ARG A 78 -4.72 -23.72 4.02
N TRP A 79 -4.28 -22.67 3.34
CA TRP A 79 -4.24 -21.34 3.93
C TRP A 79 -5.63 -20.72 3.86
N GLN A 80 -6.10 -20.18 4.99
CA GLN A 80 -7.40 -19.56 5.10
C GLN A 80 -7.27 -18.15 5.68
N PRO A 81 -8.01 -17.17 5.14
CA PRO A 81 -8.07 -15.83 5.72
C PRO A 81 -8.51 -15.88 7.18
N ILE A 82 -7.84 -15.12 8.02
CA ILE A 82 -8.20 -14.97 9.44
C ILE A 82 -8.20 -13.49 9.80
N ASP A 83 -9.20 -13.08 10.59
CA ASP A 83 -9.32 -11.70 11.04
C ASP A 83 -9.76 -11.67 12.52
N THR A 84 -8.80 -11.44 13.41
CA THR A 84 -9.03 -11.33 14.86
C THR A 84 -8.61 -9.96 15.36
N VAL A 85 -9.17 -9.52 16.49
CA VAL A 85 -8.81 -8.25 17.12
C VAL A 85 -7.31 -8.16 17.42
N GLU A 86 -6.70 -9.28 17.83
CA GLU A 86 -5.27 -9.36 18.11
C GLU A 86 -4.42 -9.15 16.85
N LEU A 87 -4.76 -9.83 15.75
CA LEU A 87 -4.05 -9.69 14.48
C LEU A 87 -4.24 -8.30 13.86
N ARG A 88 -5.43 -7.70 14.01
CA ARG A 88 -5.65 -6.30 13.63
C ARG A 88 -4.75 -5.35 14.43
N LYS A 89 -4.65 -5.53 15.75
CA LYS A 89 -3.76 -4.71 16.58
C LYS A 89 -2.30 -4.88 16.19
N ARG A 90 -1.88 -6.12 15.91
CA ARG A 90 -0.52 -6.42 15.44
C ARG A 90 -0.22 -5.75 14.09
N GLY A 91 -1.13 -5.86 13.13
CA GLY A 91 -0.97 -5.28 11.80
C GLY A 91 -0.97 -3.74 11.78
N LYS A 92 -1.61 -3.07 12.74
CA LYS A 92 -1.69 -1.59 12.78
C LYS A 92 -0.32 -0.90 12.80
N ALA A 93 0.67 -1.48 13.46
CA ALA A 93 2.00 -0.89 13.50
C ALA A 93 2.64 -0.88 12.10
N ASP A 94 2.56 -2.03 11.41
CA ASP A 94 3.08 -2.19 10.04
C ASP A 94 2.31 -1.31 9.04
N GLU A 95 0.98 -1.26 9.18
CA GLU A 95 0.10 -0.42 8.35
C GLU A 95 0.46 1.05 8.48
N LEU A 96 0.64 1.54 9.71
CA LEU A 96 0.95 2.94 9.98
C LEU A 96 2.36 3.31 9.51
N ASP A 97 3.34 2.45 9.74
CA ASP A 97 4.71 2.67 9.30
C ASP A 97 4.81 2.77 7.77
N LEU A 98 4.17 1.83 7.06
CA LEU A 98 4.15 1.86 5.61
C LEU A 98 3.34 3.04 5.07
N ALA A 99 2.20 3.37 5.69
CA ALA A 99 1.39 4.51 5.29
C ALA A 99 2.19 5.82 5.40
N ARG A 100 2.92 6.04 6.50
CA ARG A 100 3.76 7.22 6.69
C ARG A 100 4.85 7.33 5.65
N ALA A 101 5.50 6.22 5.29
CA ALA A 101 6.54 6.22 4.26
C ALA A 101 6.00 6.58 2.88
N ILE A 102 4.83 6.03 2.54
CA ILE A 102 4.13 6.36 1.28
C ILE A 102 3.72 7.84 1.26
N GLU A 103 3.16 8.35 2.36
CA GLU A 103 2.76 9.76 2.49
C GLU A 103 3.94 10.72 2.36
N GLN A 104 5.07 10.42 3.03
CA GLN A 104 6.28 11.22 2.91
C GLN A 104 6.79 11.29 1.46
N ARG A 105 6.74 10.18 0.74
CA ARG A 105 7.14 10.14 -0.68
C ARG A 105 6.14 10.86 -1.57
N PHE A 106 4.84 10.74 -1.29
CA PHE A 106 3.81 11.43 -2.03
C PHE A 106 3.94 12.96 -1.90
N GLU A 107 4.10 13.47 -0.67
CA GLU A 107 4.22 14.91 -0.45
C GLU A 107 5.54 15.47 -1.01
N SER A 108 6.65 14.72 -0.99
CA SER A 108 7.91 15.19 -1.60
C SER A 108 7.78 15.35 -3.12
N TRP A 109 7.14 14.42 -3.81
CA TRP A 109 6.93 14.51 -5.25
C TRP A 109 5.89 15.56 -5.65
N LYS A 110 4.84 15.71 -4.84
CA LYS A 110 3.84 16.75 -5.02
C LYS A 110 4.44 18.15 -4.89
N ALA A 111 5.38 18.36 -3.96
CA ALA A 111 6.11 19.61 -3.83
C ALA A 111 6.95 19.92 -5.07
N GLN A 112 7.73 18.94 -5.56
CA GLN A 112 8.54 19.06 -6.78
C GLN A 112 7.68 19.35 -8.02
N TRP A 113 6.53 18.70 -8.14
CA TRP A 113 5.61 18.93 -9.26
C TRP A 113 5.03 20.35 -9.25
N LYS A 114 4.67 20.87 -8.08
CA LYS A 114 4.15 22.24 -7.94
C LYS A 114 5.21 23.30 -8.30
N GLU A 115 6.45 23.12 -7.85
CA GLU A 115 7.56 24.02 -8.15
C GLU A 115 7.90 24.07 -9.65
N GLY A 116 7.81 22.93 -10.34
CA GLY A 116 7.98 22.86 -11.80
C GLY A 116 6.90 23.63 -12.57
N GLN A 117 5.64 23.56 -12.11
CA GLN A 117 4.52 24.28 -12.74
C GLN A 117 4.61 25.80 -12.55
N ASP A 118 4.97 26.26 -11.34
CA ASP A 118 5.12 27.68 -11.06
C ASP A 118 6.31 28.30 -11.84
N SER A 119 7.34 27.49 -12.10
CA SER A 119 8.52 27.88 -12.89
C SER A 119 8.22 27.99 -14.40
N GLU A 120 7.44 27.06 -14.97
CA GLU A 120 6.99 27.14 -16.38
C GLU A 120 5.98 28.26 -16.61
N ALA A 121 5.09 28.53 -15.65
CA ALA A 121 4.14 29.63 -15.72
C ALA A 121 4.82 31.02 -15.65
N SER A 122 5.95 31.12 -14.93
CA SER A 122 6.74 32.35 -14.84
C SER A 122 7.70 32.55 -16.02
N ALA A 123 7.92 31.51 -16.84
CA ALA A 123 8.80 31.53 -18.01
C ALA A 123 8.05 31.74 -19.35
N SER A 124 6.72 31.86 -19.32
CA SER A 124 5.91 32.19 -20.49
C SER A 124 5.65 33.71 -20.54
N PRO A 125 6.12 34.44 -21.58
CA PRO A 125 5.98 35.90 -21.70
C PRO A 125 4.56 36.36 -22.05
#